data_AF-A0AAD8A1L0-F1
#
_entry.id   AF-A0AAD8A1L0-F1
#
_cell.length_a   1.000
_cell.length_b   1.000
_cell.length_c   1.000
_cell.angle_alpha   90.00
_cell.angle_beta   90.00
_cell.angle_gamma   90.00
#
_symmetry.space_group_name_H-M   'P 1'
#
loop_
_entity.id
_entity.type
_entity.pdbx_description
1 polymer ?
#
loop_
_entity_poly.entity_id
_entity_poly.type
_entity_poly.pdbx_seq_one_letter_code
_entity_poly.pdbx_strand_id
1 'polypeptide(L)'
;ENTKLHTPVLQALKLGIELLPKSLGLGMQVASQCYGKLSKICQASEEEPLYRIRVLVELFRCLSRFDDPQFFEAITSNGVGYTEHKNIINKCLECSLDEQNNKDQQDGDLWTLFLRLETLYFSLRLLKLCGILAKSHIVADLEFWLELLLAHLFSFHESYNSALKKECYNNIRKTTRDSLELLLKLIPRDEQIKLEKWPKIKKDIKDIYADKMVKFVGIVPDWAPIWCIVLDVLNGELIRKGNNHLINKLLNVEERAFKYDRIEVRVQAFICWRHLIDKFLPPCVEVSSDGVQRSVRLLVQPLQPNNAKTDIMSRQKLNTWWHLVRHLETGIEKHLRTVLVPFLHYCFGSSKSKEVAPGKKFPALHIPCAQVLSYILDLEPVGQPVQEESLHKKNVEECSVDPCNVPLLNNCNLFLEISEEVLYCVGESIVILSSRSEMNISSQLIVTIWNHLLRHIAGILNANDIAAERVVKVIQDLLRLVQNLTEQGITENSSLAYHCISSVLEGLILGPHALPPSILSSTSYYVGSAQLMTGTPALFFMEIIMSRSLLQHAMSHSR
;
A
#
# COMPACT_ATOMS: atom_id res chain seq x y z
N GLU A 1 -14.68 5.14 51.59
CA GLU A 1 -15.77 4.88 52.54
C GLU A 1 -16.87 5.93 52.44
N ASN A 2 -16.55 7.20 52.16
CA ASN A 2 -17.58 8.18 51.77
C ASN A 2 -17.68 8.28 50.24
N THR A 3 -18.76 7.75 49.64
CA THR A 3 -19.00 7.75 48.19
C THR A 3 -18.88 9.18 47.60
N LYS A 4 -19.47 10.18 48.25
CA LYS A 4 -19.46 11.58 47.75
C LYS A 4 -18.06 12.21 47.60
N LEU A 5 -17.04 11.67 48.27
CA LEU A 5 -15.66 12.20 48.22
C LEU A 5 -14.74 11.48 47.23
N HIS A 6 -15.13 10.37 46.61
CA HIS A 6 -14.19 9.63 45.73
C HIS A 6 -13.77 10.41 44.49
N THR A 7 -14.69 11.07 43.77
CA THR A 7 -14.32 11.79 42.54
C THR A 7 -13.39 12.99 42.80
N PRO A 8 -13.65 13.89 43.77
CA PRO A 8 -12.72 14.97 44.09
C PRO A 8 -11.37 14.46 44.61
N VAL A 9 -11.37 13.40 45.42
CA VAL A 9 -10.12 12.78 45.90
C VAL A 9 -9.33 12.16 44.76
N LEU A 10 -9.98 11.49 43.81
CA LEU A 10 -9.31 10.93 42.62
C LEU A 10 -8.78 12.03 41.70
N GLN A 11 -9.49 13.14 41.56
CA GLN A 11 -9.01 14.31 40.80
C GLN A 11 -7.78 14.95 41.46
N ALA A 12 -7.75 15.05 42.80
CA ALA A 12 -6.57 15.50 43.53
C ALA A 12 -5.42 14.49 43.44
N LEU A 13 -5.71 13.19 43.56
CA LEU A 13 -4.74 12.10 43.38
C LEU A 13 -4.11 12.15 41.98
N LYS A 14 -4.92 12.42 40.94
CA LYS A 14 -4.46 12.56 39.56
C LYS A 14 -3.39 13.64 39.41
N LEU A 15 -3.59 14.81 40.02
CA LEU A 15 -2.58 15.89 40.04
C LEU A 15 -1.35 15.48 40.86
N GLY A 16 -1.56 14.77 41.98
CA GLY A 16 -0.47 14.24 42.81
C GLY A 16 0.40 13.21 42.08
N ILE A 17 -0.18 12.36 41.23
CA ILE A 17 0.55 11.34 40.46
C ILE A 17 1.54 11.98 39.48
N GLU A 18 1.20 13.13 38.88
CA GLU A 18 2.11 13.86 37.98
C GLU A 18 3.36 14.40 38.69
N LEU A 19 3.27 14.57 40.02
CA LEU A 19 4.34 15.08 40.86
C LEU A 19 5.15 13.96 41.55
N LEU A 20 4.72 12.69 41.42
CA LEU A 20 5.42 11.57 42.03
C LEU A 20 6.77 11.31 41.33
N PRO A 21 7.90 11.22 42.08
CA PRO A 21 9.19 10.92 41.48
C PRO A 21 9.19 9.51 40.87
N LYS A 22 9.58 9.40 39.60
CA LYS A 22 9.60 8.15 38.84
C LYS A 22 10.51 7.05 39.46
N SER A 23 11.47 7.44 40.29
CA SER A 23 12.48 6.57 40.90
C SER A 23 12.10 5.99 42.27
N LEU A 24 10.97 6.39 42.85
CA LEU A 24 10.54 5.94 44.18
C LEU A 24 9.42 4.89 44.05
N GLY A 25 9.58 3.73 44.71
CA GLY A 25 8.61 2.62 44.71
C GLY A 25 7.19 2.98 45.20
N LEU A 26 6.98 4.21 45.69
CA LEU A 26 5.66 4.78 45.99
C LEU A 26 4.74 4.78 44.76
N GLY A 27 5.26 5.05 43.55
CA GLY A 27 4.44 5.03 42.33
C GLY A 27 3.82 3.66 42.07
N MET A 28 4.58 2.58 42.30
CA MET A 28 4.10 1.20 42.17
C MET A 28 3.02 0.87 43.21
N GLN A 29 3.22 1.29 44.47
CA GLN A 29 2.23 1.06 45.54
C GLN A 29 0.91 1.78 45.27
N VAL A 30 0.96 3.04 44.83
CA VAL A 30 -0.26 3.81 44.51
C VAL A 30 -0.96 3.21 43.29
N ALA A 31 -0.23 2.81 42.25
CA ALA A 31 -0.80 2.13 41.08
C ALA A 31 -1.50 0.82 41.48
N SER A 32 -0.87 0.01 42.33
CA SER A 32 -1.43 -1.24 42.85
C SER A 32 -2.71 -1.00 43.67
N GLN A 33 -2.74 0.04 44.51
CA GLN A 33 -3.94 0.43 45.26
C GLN A 33 -5.08 0.90 44.35
N CYS A 34 -4.77 1.71 43.32
CA CYS A 34 -5.75 2.15 42.33
C CYS A 34 -6.35 0.95 41.61
N TYR A 35 -5.50 0.01 41.18
CA TYR A 35 -5.94 -1.21 40.50
C TYR A 35 -6.78 -2.12 41.42
N GLY A 36 -6.34 -2.34 42.66
CA GLY A 36 -7.10 -3.10 43.65
C GLY A 36 -8.47 -2.48 43.96
N LYS A 37 -8.57 -1.14 43.97
CA LYS A 37 -9.86 -0.46 44.14
C LYS A 37 -10.75 -0.61 42.90
N LEU A 38 -10.18 -0.51 41.69
CA LEU A 38 -10.88 -0.76 40.43
C LEU A 38 -11.51 -2.16 40.41
N SER A 39 -10.69 -3.19 40.69
CA SER A 39 -11.15 -4.59 40.73
C SER A 39 -12.28 -4.79 41.74
N LYS A 40 -12.14 -4.28 42.99
CA LYS A 40 -13.19 -4.36 44.01
C LYS A 40 -14.50 -3.69 43.58
N ILE A 41 -14.44 -2.52 42.95
CA ILE A 41 -15.64 -1.83 42.47
C ILE A 41 -16.30 -2.61 41.34
N CYS A 42 -15.54 -3.23 40.44
CA CYS A 42 -16.11 -4.09 39.37
C CYS A 42 -16.71 -5.40 39.91
N GLN A 43 -16.28 -5.87 41.08
CA GLN A 43 -16.84 -7.07 41.73
C GLN A 43 -18.08 -6.77 42.58
N ALA A 44 -18.26 -5.54 43.08
CA ALA A 44 -19.40 -5.18 43.91
C ALA A 44 -20.74 -5.23 43.15
N SER A 45 -21.78 -5.78 43.80
CA SER A 45 -23.11 -6.05 43.23
C SER A 45 -24.10 -4.88 43.39
N GLU A 46 -23.89 -3.97 44.34
CA GLU A 46 -24.92 -3.02 44.75
C GLU A 46 -24.30 -1.63 45.04
N GLU A 47 -24.61 -0.64 44.19
CA GLU A 47 -24.56 0.82 44.46
C GLU A 47 -24.97 1.60 43.18
N GLU A 48 -25.47 2.84 43.33
CA GLU A 48 -26.06 3.68 42.26
C GLU A 48 -25.18 3.79 40.99
N PRO A 49 -25.74 3.52 39.79
CA PRO A 49 -24.93 3.22 38.60
C PRO A 49 -24.17 4.43 38.04
N LEU A 50 -24.68 5.66 38.12
CA LEU A 50 -24.00 6.85 37.56
C LEU A 50 -22.74 7.23 38.35
N TYR A 51 -22.83 7.23 39.68
CA TYR A 51 -21.70 7.54 40.56
C TYR A 51 -20.58 6.50 40.39
N ARG A 52 -20.94 5.22 40.32
CA ARG A 52 -20.00 4.12 40.06
C ARG A 52 -19.24 4.31 38.75
N ILE A 53 -19.93 4.66 37.66
CA ILE A 53 -19.32 4.93 36.35
C ILE A 53 -18.28 6.05 36.46
N ARG A 54 -18.61 7.16 37.15
CA ARG A 54 -17.67 8.28 37.35
C ARG A 54 -16.41 7.86 38.10
N VAL A 55 -16.54 7.05 39.16
CA VAL A 55 -15.38 6.55 39.91
C VAL A 55 -14.53 5.63 39.06
N LEU A 56 -15.13 4.72 38.29
CA LEU A 56 -14.40 3.82 37.40
C LEU A 56 -13.62 4.59 36.32
N VAL A 57 -14.24 5.59 35.69
CA VAL A 57 -13.58 6.47 34.71
C VAL A 57 -12.35 7.14 35.31
N GLU A 58 -12.48 7.74 36.49
CA GLU A 58 -11.34 8.42 37.12
C GLU A 58 -10.25 7.44 37.58
N LEU A 59 -10.61 6.22 37.99
CA LEU A 59 -9.61 5.17 38.31
C LEU A 59 -8.82 4.75 37.08
N PHE A 60 -9.48 4.52 35.94
CA PHE A 60 -8.76 4.24 34.69
C PHE A 60 -7.86 5.40 34.26
N ARG A 61 -8.33 6.64 34.40
CA ARG A 61 -7.53 7.85 34.12
C ARG A 61 -6.34 8.02 35.05
N CYS A 62 -6.45 7.62 36.31
CA CYS A 62 -5.31 7.59 37.22
C CYS A 62 -4.31 6.50 36.77
N LEU A 63 -4.81 5.31 36.43
CA LEU A 63 -3.98 4.21 35.97
C LEU A 63 -3.21 4.53 34.68
N SER A 64 -3.79 5.31 33.77
CA SER A 64 -3.14 5.70 32.51
C SER A 64 -1.97 6.67 32.69
N ARG A 65 -1.82 7.30 33.86
CA ARG A 65 -0.74 8.26 34.17
C ARG A 65 0.54 7.63 34.70
N PHE A 66 0.47 6.42 35.25
CA PHE A 66 1.67 5.71 35.70
C PHE A 66 2.51 5.26 34.50
N ASP A 67 3.83 5.17 34.67
CA ASP A 67 4.72 4.64 33.65
C ASP A 67 4.52 3.11 33.46
N ASP A 68 4.92 2.57 32.31
CA ASP A 68 4.67 1.16 31.93
C ASP A 68 5.16 0.12 32.96
N PRO A 69 6.34 0.24 33.59
CA PRO A 69 6.76 -0.69 34.65
C PRO A 69 5.87 -0.67 35.90
N GLN A 70 5.42 0.53 36.30
CA GLN A 70 4.57 0.70 37.48
C GLN A 70 3.17 0.11 37.25
N PHE A 71 2.63 0.33 36.04
CA PHE A 71 1.36 -0.27 35.64
C PHE A 71 1.45 -1.79 35.57
N PHE A 72 2.52 -2.32 34.96
CA PHE A 72 2.73 -3.77 34.84
C PHE A 72 2.81 -4.43 36.22
N GLU A 73 3.59 -3.88 37.14
CA GLU A 73 3.68 -4.39 38.52
C GLU A 73 2.32 -4.30 39.24
N ALA A 74 1.56 -3.22 39.04
CA ALA A 74 0.25 -3.06 39.67
C ALA A 74 -0.78 -4.13 39.27
N ILE A 75 -0.74 -4.59 38.02
CA ILE A 75 -1.66 -5.61 37.51
C ILE A 75 -1.20 -7.04 37.86
N THR A 76 0.10 -7.27 38.05
CA THR A 76 0.66 -8.60 38.39
C THR A 76 0.78 -8.86 39.89
N SER A 77 1.17 -7.86 40.68
CA SER A 77 1.46 -7.99 42.13
C SER A 77 0.24 -8.27 43.00
N ASN A 78 -0.96 -7.92 42.53
CA ASN A 78 -2.20 -8.07 43.31
C ASN A 78 -2.74 -9.51 43.38
N GLY A 79 -2.01 -10.52 42.86
CA GLY A 79 -2.49 -11.91 42.80
C GLY A 79 -3.67 -12.10 41.85
N VAL A 80 -3.92 -11.10 41.00
CA VAL A 80 -5.03 -11.05 40.04
C VAL A 80 -4.60 -11.75 38.76
N GLY A 81 -5.22 -12.89 38.45
CA GLY A 81 -4.95 -13.62 37.21
C GLY A 81 -5.46 -12.87 35.97
N TYR A 82 -4.90 -13.20 34.80
CA TYR A 82 -5.31 -12.62 33.51
C TYR A 82 -6.83 -12.65 33.26
N THR A 83 -7.50 -13.71 33.73
CA THR A 83 -8.97 -13.88 33.64
C THR A 83 -9.75 -12.78 34.33
N GLU A 84 -9.23 -12.19 35.39
CA GLU A 84 -9.90 -11.12 36.12
C GLU A 84 -9.81 -9.79 35.37
N HIS A 85 -8.70 -9.54 34.66
CA HIS A 85 -8.60 -8.39 33.75
C HIS A 85 -9.68 -8.43 32.67
N LYS A 86 -9.91 -9.62 32.08
CA LYS A 86 -10.97 -9.88 31.10
C LYS A 86 -12.36 -9.57 31.68
N ASN A 87 -12.65 -10.06 32.89
CA ASN A 87 -13.94 -9.82 33.56
C ASN A 87 -14.18 -8.33 33.83
N ILE A 88 -13.15 -7.59 34.28
CA ILE A 88 -13.22 -6.15 34.49
C ILE A 88 -13.55 -5.43 33.17
N ILE A 89 -12.84 -5.77 32.10
CA ILE A 89 -13.05 -5.18 30.77
C ILE A 89 -14.49 -5.44 30.29
N ASN A 90 -14.95 -6.70 30.36
CA ASN A 90 -16.29 -7.05 29.88
C ASN A 90 -17.39 -6.31 30.65
N LYS A 91 -17.31 -6.32 31.99
CA LYS A 91 -18.27 -5.62 32.85
C LYS A 91 -18.33 -4.12 32.54
N CYS A 92 -17.18 -3.44 32.41
CA CYS A 92 -17.15 -2.00 32.15
C CYS A 92 -17.67 -1.63 30.77
N LEU A 93 -17.53 -2.50 29.76
CA LEU A 93 -18.04 -2.26 28.41
C LEU A 93 -19.55 -2.55 28.27
N GLU A 94 -20.04 -3.55 29.00
CA GLU A 94 -21.47 -3.91 29.08
C GLU A 94 -22.29 -2.98 29.99
N CYS A 95 -21.64 -2.13 30.81
CA CYS A 95 -22.36 -1.15 31.63
C CYS A 95 -23.28 -0.26 30.77
N SER A 96 -24.58 -0.33 31.04
CA SER A 96 -25.62 0.60 30.58
C SER A 96 -26.35 1.21 31.79
N LEU A 97 -26.80 2.46 31.65
CA LEU A 97 -27.68 3.09 32.63
C LEU A 97 -29.14 2.76 32.28
N ASP A 98 -29.92 2.30 33.26
CA ASP A 98 -31.36 2.12 33.10
C ASP A 98 -32.06 3.47 32.99
N GLU A 99 -33.14 3.51 32.19
CA GLU A 99 -33.89 4.71 31.84
C GLU A 99 -34.52 5.40 33.07
N GLN A 100 -33.84 6.40 33.64
CA GLN A 100 -34.46 7.35 34.55
C GLN A 100 -34.06 8.80 34.23
N ASN A 101 -35.11 9.62 34.00
CA ASN A 101 -35.14 11.07 33.82
C ASN A 101 -34.26 11.70 32.70
N ASN A 102 -34.95 12.37 31.76
CA ASN A 102 -34.40 12.97 30.52
C ASN A 102 -33.17 13.90 30.64
N LYS A 103 -32.87 14.49 31.81
CA LYS A 103 -31.67 15.36 31.99
C LYS A 103 -30.46 14.60 32.55
N ASP A 104 -30.67 13.68 33.49
CA ASP A 104 -29.60 12.83 34.02
C ASP A 104 -29.16 11.78 33.00
N GLN A 105 -30.04 11.45 32.05
CA GLN A 105 -29.77 10.51 30.97
C GLN A 105 -28.74 11.02 29.95
N GLN A 106 -28.72 12.32 29.63
CA GLN A 106 -27.73 12.86 28.68
C GLN A 106 -26.30 12.87 29.26
N ASP A 107 -26.16 13.20 30.54
CA ASP A 107 -24.88 13.15 31.25
C ASP A 107 -24.47 11.69 31.50
N GLY A 108 -25.41 10.83 31.86
CA GLY A 108 -25.21 9.39 31.99
C GLY A 108 -24.68 8.71 30.73
N ASP A 109 -25.27 9.00 29.58
CA ASP A 109 -24.80 8.49 28.28
C ASP A 109 -23.34 8.88 28.00
N LEU A 110 -22.97 10.11 28.37
CA LEU A 110 -21.62 10.62 28.14
C LEU A 110 -20.61 9.94 29.07
N TRP A 111 -20.95 9.74 30.35
CA TRP A 111 -20.09 9.03 31.30
C TRP A 111 -19.93 7.55 30.95
N THR A 112 -20.98 6.92 30.43
CA THR A 112 -20.90 5.55 29.91
C THR A 112 -19.95 5.48 28.71
N LEU A 113 -19.99 6.48 27.82
CA LEU A 113 -19.06 6.59 26.70
C LEU A 113 -17.61 6.80 27.16
N PHE A 114 -17.38 7.63 28.17
CA PHE A 114 -16.07 7.80 28.78
C PHE A 114 -15.57 6.49 29.40
N LEU A 115 -16.42 5.76 30.12
CA LEU A 115 -16.04 4.47 30.70
C LEU A 115 -15.59 3.49 29.62
N ARG A 116 -16.33 3.42 28.51
CA ARG A 116 -15.93 2.58 27.37
C ARG A 116 -14.58 2.99 26.79
N LEU A 117 -14.37 4.28 26.56
CA LEU A 117 -13.11 4.80 26.03
C LEU A 117 -11.92 4.46 26.95
N GLU A 118 -12.04 4.74 28.25
CA GLU A 118 -10.96 4.49 29.21
C GLU A 118 -10.70 2.98 29.38
N THR A 119 -11.74 2.15 29.32
CA THR A 119 -11.60 0.68 29.33
C THR A 119 -10.87 0.16 28.09
N LEU A 120 -11.10 0.76 26.93
CA LEU A 120 -10.37 0.43 25.70
C LEU A 120 -8.91 0.90 25.75
N TYR A 121 -8.63 2.07 26.35
CA TYR A 121 -7.23 2.48 26.60
C TYR A 121 -6.51 1.51 27.52
N PHE A 122 -7.19 1.05 28.58
CA PHE A 122 -6.67 0.02 29.45
C PHE A 122 -6.41 -1.29 28.69
N SER A 123 -7.33 -1.69 27.81
CA SER A 123 -7.19 -2.90 26.97
C SER A 123 -6.00 -2.81 26.01
N LEU A 124 -5.84 -1.68 25.31
CA LEU A 124 -4.68 -1.42 24.45
C LEU A 124 -3.37 -1.53 25.23
N ARG A 125 -3.33 -0.90 26.41
CA ARG A 125 -2.14 -0.92 27.28
C ARG A 125 -1.83 -2.32 27.79
N LEU A 126 -2.86 -3.08 28.16
CA LEU A 126 -2.74 -4.48 28.56
C LEU A 126 -2.13 -5.33 27.44
N LEU A 127 -2.64 -5.20 26.22
CA LEU A 127 -2.09 -5.89 25.04
C LEU A 127 -0.64 -5.46 24.76
N LYS A 128 -0.29 -4.20 24.97
CA LYS A 128 1.08 -3.68 24.71
C LYS A 128 2.10 -4.25 25.69
N LEU A 129 1.75 -4.32 26.97
CA LEU A 129 2.69 -4.70 28.02
C LEU A 129 2.67 -6.20 28.32
N CYS A 130 1.49 -6.80 28.35
CA CYS A 130 1.34 -8.23 28.62
C CYS A 130 1.34 -9.05 27.33
N GLY A 131 1.28 -8.43 26.16
CA GLY A 131 1.25 -9.09 24.85
C GLY A 131 2.30 -10.17 24.68
N ILE A 132 3.54 -9.83 25.01
CA ILE A 132 4.71 -10.69 24.83
C ILE A 132 4.78 -11.75 25.94
N LEU A 133 4.52 -11.34 27.19
CA LEU A 133 4.68 -12.19 28.37
C LEU A 133 3.52 -13.19 28.56
N ALA A 134 2.31 -12.81 28.15
CA ALA A 134 1.08 -13.59 28.26
C ALA A 134 0.53 -14.00 26.88
N LYS A 135 1.41 -14.16 25.88
CA LYS A 135 1.03 -14.51 24.50
C LYS A 135 0.13 -15.75 24.44
N SER A 136 0.42 -16.78 25.23
CA SER A 136 -0.40 -18.01 25.31
C SER A 136 -1.83 -17.72 25.79
N HIS A 137 -1.99 -16.86 26.80
CA HIS A 137 -3.30 -16.46 27.31
C HIS A 137 -4.07 -15.60 26.30
N ILE A 138 -3.40 -14.66 25.63
CA ILE A 138 -4.02 -13.82 24.60
C ILE A 138 -4.49 -14.65 23.41
N VAL A 139 -3.72 -15.66 22.99
CA VAL A 139 -4.11 -16.60 21.93
C VAL A 139 -5.32 -17.44 22.38
N ALA A 140 -5.31 -17.95 23.62
CA ALA A 140 -6.44 -18.72 24.17
C ALA A 140 -7.73 -17.89 24.24
N ASP A 141 -7.62 -16.60 24.52
CA ASP A 141 -8.75 -15.66 24.62
C ASP A 141 -8.97 -14.84 23.33
N LEU A 142 -8.40 -15.24 22.20
CA LEU A 142 -8.50 -14.50 20.93
C LEU A 142 -9.96 -14.28 20.50
N GLU A 143 -10.83 -15.26 20.72
CA GLU A 143 -12.26 -15.15 20.44
C GLU A 143 -12.91 -13.99 21.19
N PHE A 144 -12.61 -13.84 22.48
CA PHE A 144 -13.11 -12.74 23.30
C PHE A 144 -12.64 -11.38 22.74
N TRP A 145 -11.34 -11.27 22.43
CA TRP A 145 -10.79 -10.02 21.92
C TRP A 145 -11.38 -9.62 20.57
N LEU A 146 -11.61 -10.57 19.66
CA LEU A 146 -12.22 -10.29 18.36
C LEU A 146 -13.68 -9.87 18.50
N GLU A 147 -14.51 -10.58 19.28
CA GLU A 147 -15.92 -10.19 19.51
C GLU A 147 -16.00 -8.79 20.14
N LEU A 148 -15.14 -8.52 21.13
CA LEU A 148 -15.10 -7.24 21.84
C LEU A 148 -14.69 -6.08 20.91
N LEU A 149 -13.54 -6.21 20.25
CA LEU A 149 -12.95 -5.10 19.50
C LEU A 149 -13.70 -4.84 18.20
N LEU A 150 -14.15 -5.86 17.46
CA LEU A 150 -14.90 -5.63 16.23
C LEU A 150 -16.21 -4.87 16.48
N ALA A 151 -16.93 -5.18 17.56
CA ALA A 151 -18.15 -4.47 17.90
C ALA A 151 -17.94 -2.95 18.11
N HIS A 152 -16.85 -2.59 18.80
CA HIS A 152 -16.52 -1.19 19.11
C HIS A 152 -15.89 -0.44 17.93
N LEU A 153 -15.20 -1.14 17.03
CA LEU A 153 -14.63 -0.58 15.81
C LEU A 153 -15.73 0.02 14.90
N PHE A 154 -16.92 -0.58 14.90
CA PHE A 154 -18.07 -0.15 14.11
C PHE A 154 -19.09 0.69 14.89
N SER A 155 -18.67 1.28 16.02
CA SER A 155 -19.48 2.25 16.74
C SER A 155 -19.57 3.58 15.96
N PHE A 156 -20.78 3.86 15.44
CA PHE A 156 -21.04 5.03 14.62
C PHE A 156 -22.50 5.46 14.73
N HIS A 157 -22.70 6.78 14.76
CA HIS A 157 -24.00 7.43 14.66
C HIS A 157 -24.01 8.40 13.48
N GLU A 158 -25.13 8.43 12.75
CA GLU A 158 -25.31 9.30 11.58
C GLU A 158 -25.32 10.79 11.98
N SER A 159 -25.76 11.11 13.20
CA SER A 159 -25.71 12.44 13.79
C SER A 159 -25.22 12.36 15.25
N TYR A 160 -24.42 13.36 15.64
CA TYR A 160 -23.94 13.51 17.01
C TYR A 160 -24.56 14.76 17.63
N ASN A 161 -25.18 14.60 18.79
CA ASN A 161 -25.83 15.70 19.50
C ASN A 161 -24.81 16.67 20.16
N SER A 162 -23.52 16.30 20.22
CA SER A 162 -22.44 17.18 20.71
C SER A 162 -21.09 16.84 20.07
N ALA A 163 -20.21 17.85 19.97
CA ALA A 163 -18.84 17.68 19.48
C ALA A 163 -18.02 16.72 20.36
N LEU A 164 -18.22 16.77 21.68
CA LEU A 164 -17.57 15.88 22.65
C LEU A 164 -17.94 14.41 22.41
N LYS A 165 -19.22 14.10 22.14
CA LYS A 165 -19.64 12.73 21.82
C LYS A 165 -18.97 12.26 20.52
N LYS A 166 -18.94 13.11 19.48
CA LYS A 166 -18.26 12.80 18.21
C LYS A 166 -16.78 12.47 18.41
N GLU A 167 -16.07 13.29 19.19
CA GLU A 167 -14.65 13.07 19.50
C GLU A 167 -14.43 11.76 20.28
N CYS A 168 -15.28 11.46 21.27
CA CYS A 168 -15.21 10.22 22.03
C CYS A 168 -15.40 8.99 21.14
N TYR A 169 -16.38 8.98 20.24
CA TYR A 169 -16.56 7.86 19.30
C TYR A 169 -15.37 7.71 18.33
N ASN A 170 -14.78 8.81 17.87
CA ASN A 170 -13.56 8.76 17.07
C ASN A 170 -12.40 8.13 17.86
N ASN A 171 -12.22 8.52 19.12
CA ASN A 171 -11.19 7.97 19.99
C ASN A 171 -11.44 6.49 20.29
N ILE A 172 -12.69 6.08 20.52
CA ILE A 172 -13.07 4.68 20.71
C ILE A 172 -12.65 3.86 19.48
N ARG A 173 -13.03 4.27 18.27
CA ARG A 173 -12.66 3.56 17.04
C ARG A 173 -11.14 3.50 16.85
N LYS A 174 -10.45 4.62 17.03
CA LYS A 174 -8.99 4.69 16.91
C LYS A 174 -8.30 3.73 17.89
N THR A 175 -8.61 3.81 19.18
CA THR A 175 -8.02 2.93 20.21
C THR A 175 -8.34 1.46 19.95
N THR A 176 -9.55 1.16 19.47
CA THR A 176 -9.98 -0.20 19.13
C THR A 176 -9.19 -0.74 17.94
N ARG A 177 -9.01 0.07 16.88
CA ARG A 177 -8.18 -0.28 15.73
C ARG A 177 -6.74 -0.54 16.15
N ASP A 178 -6.14 0.36 16.92
CA ASP A 178 -4.76 0.24 17.39
C ASP A 178 -4.60 -1.04 18.27
N SER A 179 -5.63 -1.41 19.03
CA SER A 179 -5.68 -2.65 19.81
C SER A 179 -5.76 -3.90 18.91
N LEU A 180 -6.57 -3.86 17.85
CA LEU A 180 -6.65 -4.94 16.86
C LEU A 180 -5.34 -5.11 16.10
N GLU A 181 -4.72 -4.02 15.65
CA GLU A 181 -3.41 -4.05 14.96
C GLU A 181 -2.36 -4.73 15.84
N LEU A 182 -2.35 -4.40 17.13
CA LEU A 182 -1.43 -5.01 18.09
C LEU A 182 -1.76 -6.48 18.36
N LEU A 183 -3.04 -6.82 18.53
CA LEU A 183 -3.49 -8.19 18.72
C LEU A 183 -3.06 -9.09 17.55
N LEU A 184 -3.27 -8.64 16.31
CA LEU A 184 -2.92 -9.39 15.11
C LEU A 184 -1.40 -9.59 14.96
N LYS A 185 -0.56 -8.68 15.48
CA LYS A 185 0.89 -8.85 15.54
C LYS A 185 1.34 -9.88 16.58
N LEU A 186 0.55 -10.08 17.64
CA LEU A 186 0.88 -11.00 18.72
C LEU A 186 0.53 -12.46 18.38
N ILE A 187 -0.54 -12.68 17.62
CA ILE A 187 -1.03 -14.02 17.29
C ILE A 187 -0.35 -14.62 16.04
N PRO A 188 -0.23 -15.95 15.94
CA PRO A 188 0.16 -16.60 14.69
C PRO A 188 -0.81 -16.27 13.54
N ARG A 189 -0.32 -16.31 12.29
CA ARG A 189 -1.17 -16.10 11.11
C ARG A 189 -2.28 -17.16 11.05
N ASP A 190 -3.48 -16.71 10.71
CA ASP A 190 -4.68 -17.53 10.48
C ASP A 190 -5.16 -18.35 11.69
N GLU A 191 -4.66 -18.07 12.89
CA GLU A 191 -5.08 -18.76 14.12
C GLU A 191 -6.58 -18.53 14.43
N GLN A 192 -7.11 -17.35 14.05
CA GLN A 192 -8.52 -17.00 14.20
C GLN A 192 -9.46 -17.95 13.46
N ILE A 193 -9.00 -18.64 12.41
CA ILE A 193 -9.83 -19.57 11.62
C ILE A 193 -10.20 -20.81 12.43
N LYS A 194 -9.40 -21.15 13.45
CA LYS A 194 -9.60 -22.31 14.33
C LYS A 194 -10.59 -22.07 15.47
N LEU A 195 -11.05 -20.83 15.65
CA LEU A 195 -11.95 -20.47 16.76
C LEU A 195 -13.36 -21.02 16.53
N GLU A 196 -14.01 -21.46 17.60
CA GLU A 196 -15.37 -22.02 17.55
C GLU A 196 -16.39 -21.00 17.02
N LYS A 197 -16.30 -19.73 17.44
CA LYS A 197 -17.19 -18.66 16.95
C LYS A 197 -16.72 -17.98 15.68
N TRP A 198 -15.60 -18.39 15.07
CA TRP A 198 -15.13 -17.77 13.81
C TRP A 198 -16.21 -17.71 12.71
N PRO A 199 -17.04 -18.76 12.48
CA PRO A 199 -18.10 -18.69 11.47
C PRO A 199 -19.10 -17.56 11.73
N LYS A 200 -19.42 -17.29 13.00
CA LYS A 200 -20.30 -16.18 13.41
C LYS A 200 -19.60 -14.83 13.17
N ILE A 201 -18.36 -14.67 13.64
CA ILE A 201 -17.57 -13.44 13.44
C ILE A 201 -17.46 -13.10 11.94
N LYS A 202 -17.11 -14.09 11.12
CA LYS A 202 -17.03 -13.94 9.65
C LYS A 202 -18.38 -13.56 9.03
N LYS A 203 -19.48 -14.15 9.53
CA LYS A 203 -20.83 -13.79 9.09
C LYS A 203 -21.16 -12.34 9.46
N ASP A 204 -20.84 -11.91 10.67
CA ASP A 204 -21.09 -10.54 11.14
C ASP A 204 -20.25 -9.53 10.34
N ILE A 205 -19.00 -9.85 10.01
CA ILE A 205 -18.18 -9.03 9.10
C ILE A 205 -18.87 -8.87 7.74
N LYS A 206 -19.37 -9.97 7.17
CA LYS A 206 -20.00 -9.99 5.85
C LYS A 206 -21.36 -9.28 5.82
N ASP A 207 -22.22 -9.57 6.78
CA ASP A 207 -23.64 -9.23 6.75
C ASP A 207 -23.98 -7.96 7.53
N ILE A 208 -23.11 -7.55 8.47
CA ILE A 208 -23.35 -6.37 9.33
C ILE A 208 -22.28 -5.31 9.10
N TYR A 209 -21.00 -5.66 9.26
CA TYR A 209 -19.93 -4.67 9.27
C TYR A 209 -19.58 -4.15 7.87
N ALA A 210 -19.69 -4.98 6.82
CA ALA A 210 -19.51 -4.53 5.44
C ALA A 210 -20.47 -3.39 5.08
N ASP A 211 -21.76 -3.53 5.41
CA ASP A 211 -22.78 -2.52 5.11
C ASP A 211 -22.56 -1.24 5.95
N LYS A 212 -22.07 -1.36 7.19
CA LYS A 212 -21.63 -0.20 8.00
C LYS A 212 -20.40 0.49 7.39
N MET A 213 -19.42 -0.26 6.89
CA MET A 213 -18.23 0.30 6.24
C MET A 213 -18.57 1.12 5.00
N VAL A 214 -19.55 0.67 4.20
CA VAL A 214 -20.04 1.47 3.06
C VAL A 214 -20.53 2.85 3.50
N LYS A 215 -21.21 2.95 4.66
CA LYS A 215 -21.63 4.23 5.23
C LYS A 215 -20.46 5.07 5.77
N PHE A 216 -19.34 4.45 6.13
CA PHE A 216 -18.18 5.17 6.67
C PHE A 216 -17.42 5.94 5.59
N VAL A 217 -17.43 5.44 4.35
CA VAL A 217 -16.69 6.01 3.22
C VAL A 217 -16.95 7.51 3.07
N GLY A 218 -15.89 8.31 3.26
CA GLY A 218 -15.91 9.77 3.12
C GLY A 218 -16.66 10.56 4.21
N ILE A 219 -17.25 9.88 5.19
CA ILE A 219 -17.90 10.48 6.37
C ILE A 219 -17.00 10.34 7.60
N VAL A 220 -16.48 9.14 7.81
CA VAL A 220 -15.61 8.78 8.93
C VAL A 220 -14.16 8.95 8.47
N PRO A 221 -13.33 9.77 9.16
CA PRO A 221 -11.97 10.09 8.68
C PRO A 221 -11.06 8.86 8.62
N ASP A 222 -11.30 7.89 9.49
CA ASP A 222 -10.55 6.64 9.66
C ASP A 222 -11.17 5.44 8.92
N TRP A 223 -12.09 5.66 7.96
CA TRP A 223 -12.76 4.57 7.23
C TRP A 223 -11.80 3.62 6.52
N ALA A 224 -10.76 4.16 5.87
CA ALA A 224 -9.79 3.39 5.10
C ALA A 224 -8.94 2.47 5.99
N PRO A 225 -8.30 2.97 7.07
CA PRO A 225 -7.65 2.09 8.05
C PRO A 225 -8.58 1.06 8.68
N ILE A 226 -9.86 1.38 8.93
CA ILE A 226 -10.86 0.43 9.44
C ILE A 226 -11.08 -0.71 8.43
N TRP A 227 -11.16 -0.39 7.14
CA TRP A 227 -11.30 -1.42 6.11
C TRP A 227 -10.05 -2.29 6.00
N CYS A 228 -8.85 -1.70 6.06
CA CYS A 228 -7.60 -2.47 6.04
C CYS A 228 -7.48 -3.44 7.22
N ILE A 229 -7.82 -3.01 8.45
CA ILE A 229 -7.76 -3.89 9.61
C ILE A 229 -8.77 -5.04 9.53
N VAL A 230 -9.93 -4.84 8.88
CA VAL A 230 -10.87 -5.95 8.61
C VAL A 230 -10.25 -6.96 7.65
N LEU A 231 -9.53 -6.51 6.62
CA LEU A 231 -8.80 -7.43 5.75
C LEU A 231 -7.69 -8.17 6.50
N ASP A 232 -7.01 -7.50 7.44
CA ASP A 232 -6.00 -8.15 8.30
C ASP A 232 -6.63 -9.21 9.21
N VAL A 233 -7.82 -8.98 9.75
CA VAL A 233 -8.57 -9.96 10.54
C VAL A 233 -8.97 -11.16 9.68
N LEU A 234 -9.39 -10.95 8.43
CA LEU A 234 -9.81 -12.04 7.53
C LEU A 234 -8.63 -12.83 6.97
N ASN A 235 -7.51 -12.16 6.66
CA ASN A 235 -6.26 -12.72 6.13
C ASN A 235 -6.47 -13.88 5.14
N GLY A 236 -6.12 -15.12 5.50
CA GLY A 236 -6.20 -16.30 4.63
C GLY A 236 -7.61 -16.64 4.14
N GLU A 237 -8.67 -16.17 4.81
CA GLU A 237 -10.05 -16.33 4.33
C GLU A 237 -10.30 -15.59 3.00
N LEU A 238 -9.52 -14.54 2.68
CA LEU A 238 -9.71 -13.79 1.44
C LEU A 238 -9.34 -14.61 0.19
N ILE A 239 -8.35 -15.50 0.30
CA ILE A 239 -7.86 -16.32 -0.82
C ILE A 239 -8.57 -17.69 -0.88
N ARG A 240 -9.23 -18.10 0.21
CA ARG A 240 -9.88 -19.41 0.32
C ARG A 240 -11.05 -19.55 -0.67
N LYS A 241 -11.08 -20.68 -1.40
CA LYS A 241 -12.16 -21.01 -2.35
C LYS A 241 -13.53 -21.00 -1.66
N GLY A 242 -14.53 -20.40 -2.31
CA GLY A 242 -15.92 -20.33 -1.83
C GLY A 242 -16.33 -19.01 -1.17
N ASN A 243 -15.39 -18.09 -0.91
CA ASN A 243 -15.67 -16.83 -0.18
C ASN A 243 -16.07 -15.63 -1.06
N ASN A 244 -16.56 -15.89 -2.28
CA ASN A 244 -16.85 -14.85 -3.28
C ASN A 244 -17.87 -13.81 -2.77
N HIS A 245 -18.88 -14.27 -2.02
CA HIS A 245 -19.90 -13.38 -1.47
C HIS A 245 -19.33 -12.40 -0.42
N LEU A 246 -18.37 -12.87 0.40
CA LEU A 246 -17.66 -12.01 1.35
C LEU A 246 -16.80 -10.99 0.62
N ILE A 247 -16.02 -11.42 -0.36
CA ILE A 247 -15.17 -10.53 -1.16
C ILE A 247 -16.02 -9.48 -1.86
N ASN A 248 -17.12 -9.87 -2.51
CA ASN A 248 -18.01 -8.92 -3.19
C ASN A 248 -18.63 -7.89 -2.21
N LYS A 249 -19.02 -8.31 -1.01
CA LYS A 249 -19.49 -7.38 0.03
C LYS A 249 -18.41 -6.38 0.46
N LEU A 250 -17.16 -6.81 0.58
CA LEU A 250 -16.03 -5.92 0.89
C LEU A 250 -15.68 -4.99 -0.28
N LEU A 251 -15.78 -5.48 -1.52
CA LEU A 251 -15.54 -4.70 -2.73
C LEU A 251 -16.60 -3.59 -2.93
N ASN A 252 -17.83 -3.77 -2.43
CA ASN A 252 -18.82 -2.69 -2.44
C ASN A 252 -18.35 -1.44 -1.68
N VAL A 253 -17.53 -1.61 -0.63
CA VAL A 253 -16.93 -0.50 0.13
C VAL A 253 -15.95 0.26 -0.78
N GLU A 254 -15.07 -0.47 -1.45
CA GLU A 254 -14.10 0.11 -2.40
C GLU A 254 -14.79 0.78 -3.60
N GLU A 255 -15.82 0.15 -4.17
CA GLU A 255 -16.59 0.72 -5.26
C GLU A 255 -17.23 2.05 -4.86
N ARG A 256 -17.78 2.14 -3.64
CA ARG A 256 -18.31 3.38 -3.08
C ARG A 256 -17.22 4.45 -2.95
N ALA A 257 -16.01 4.06 -2.54
CA ALA A 257 -14.88 4.97 -2.36
C ALA A 257 -14.33 5.49 -3.70
N PHE A 258 -14.16 4.63 -4.71
CA PHE A 258 -13.72 5.04 -6.06
C PHE A 258 -14.72 5.95 -6.76
N LYS A 259 -16.02 5.81 -6.46
CA LYS A 259 -17.10 6.66 -6.99
C LYS A 259 -17.37 7.90 -6.14
N TYR A 260 -16.62 8.13 -5.07
CA TYR A 260 -16.84 9.25 -4.17
C TYR A 260 -16.37 10.58 -4.80
N ASP A 261 -17.10 11.67 -4.58
CA ASP A 261 -16.82 12.95 -5.24
C ASP A 261 -15.47 13.54 -4.81
N ARG A 262 -15.19 13.49 -3.51
CA ARG A 262 -13.95 14.00 -2.90
C ARG A 262 -12.73 13.20 -3.36
N ILE A 263 -11.70 13.91 -3.83
CA ILE A 263 -10.47 13.30 -4.37
C ILE A 263 -9.72 12.56 -3.25
N GLU A 264 -9.70 13.09 -2.04
CA GLU A 264 -9.00 12.52 -0.89
C GLU A 264 -9.52 11.12 -0.55
N VAL A 265 -10.83 10.91 -0.69
CA VAL A 265 -11.47 9.60 -0.47
C VAL A 265 -11.09 8.61 -1.56
N ARG A 266 -11.02 9.07 -2.82
CA ARG A 266 -10.56 8.23 -3.94
C ARG A 266 -9.06 7.89 -3.85
N VAL A 267 -8.25 8.80 -3.30
CA VAL A 267 -6.84 8.52 -2.98
C VAL A 267 -6.74 7.44 -1.91
N GLN A 268 -7.57 7.53 -0.85
CA GLN A 268 -7.64 6.51 0.19
C GLN A 268 -8.10 5.14 -0.35
N ALA A 269 -8.99 5.09 -1.34
CA ALA A 269 -9.36 3.85 -2.03
C ALA A 269 -8.15 3.17 -2.67
N PHE A 270 -7.26 3.92 -3.33
CA PHE A 270 -6.01 3.35 -3.86
C PHE A 270 -5.07 2.82 -2.79
N ILE A 271 -5.03 3.44 -1.60
CA ILE A 271 -4.25 2.91 -0.45
C ILE A 271 -4.84 1.58 0.00
N CYS A 272 -6.16 1.52 0.16
CA CYS A 272 -6.88 0.30 0.52
C CYS A 272 -6.65 -0.80 -0.53
N TRP A 273 -6.71 -0.47 -1.81
CA TRP A 273 -6.45 -1.41 -2.90
C TRP A 273 -5.03 -1.98 -2.87
N ARG A 274 -4.01 -1.20 -2.48
CA ARG A 274 -2.65 -1.74 -2.27
C ARG A 274 -2.60 -2.74 -1.12
N HIS A 275 -3.27 -2.44 -0.01
CA HIS A 275 -3.41 -3.39 1.10
C HIS A 275 -4.14 -4.68 0.67
N LEU A 276 -5.14 -4.58 -0.20
CA LEU A 276 -5.83 -5.72 -0.79
C LEU A 276 -4.88 -6.57 -1.66
N ILE A 277 -4.02 -5.94 -2.46
CA ILE A 277 -2.97 -6.61 -3.24
C ILE A 277 -2.07 -7.42 -2.28
N ASP A 278 -1.62 -6.82 -1.18
CA ASP A 278 -0.77 -7.49 -0.18
C ASP A 278 -1.42 -8.75 0.39
N LYS A 279 -2.76 -8.72 0.58
CA LYS A 279 -3.50 -9.86 1.12
C LYS A 279 -3.77 -10.95 0.10
N PHE A 280 -4.01 -10.59 -1.15
CA PHE A 280 -4.31 -11.54 -2.21
C PHE A 280 -3.06 -12.16 -2.83
N LEU A 281 -1.91 -11.48 -2.74
CA LEU A 281 -0.62 -11.88 -3.30
C LEU A 281 0.50 -11.79 -2.25
N PRO A 282 0.45 -12.59 -1.16
CA PRO A 282 1.48 -12.56 -0.13
C PRO A 282 2.86 -12.99 -0.68
N PRO A 283 3.96 -12.35 -0.23
CA PRO A 283 5.31 -12.78 -0.60
C PRO A 283 5.56 -14.19 -0.08
N CYS A 284 6.08 -15.08 -0.94
CA CYS A 284 6.44 -16.49 -0.66
C CYS A 284 5.33 -17.55 -0.58
N VAL A 285 4.12 -17.34 -1.12
CA VAL A 285 3.16 -18.46 -1.20
C VAL A 285 3.15 -19.05 -2.61
N GLU A 286 3.48 -20.35 -2.68
CA GLU A 286 3.14 -21.26 -3.78
C GLU A 286 1.61 -21.41 -3.87
N VAL A 287 0.90 -20.30 -4.12
CA VAL A 287 -0.53 -20.36 -4.37
C VAL A 287 -0.69 -21.09 -5.69
N SER A 288 -1.51 -22.15 -5.69
CA SER A 288 -1.94 -22.84 -6.91
C SER A 288 -2.22 -21.82 -8.01
N SER A 289 -1.61 -21.99 -9.19
CA SER A 289 -1.65 -21.01 -10.29
C SER A 289 -3.05 -20.48 -10.61
N ASP A 290 -4.08 -21.31 -10.45
CA ASP A 290 -5.50 -20.98 -10.62
C ASP A 290 -6.00 -19.89 -9.64
N GLY A 291 -5.62 -19.99 -8.36
CA GLY A 291 -5.97 -18.99 -7.33
C GLY A 291 -5.36 -17.63 -7.60
N VAL A 292 -4.07 -17.60 -7.97
CA VAL A 292 -3.35 -16.37 -8.35
C VAL A 292 -3.99 -15.72 -9.57
N GLN A 293 -4.26 -16.49 -10.62
CA GLN A 293 -4.89 -15.97 -11.83
C GLN A 293 -6.24 -15.30 -11.54
N ARG A 294 -7.04 -15.92 -10.68
CA ARG A 294 -8.32 -15.37 -10.26
C ARG A 294 -8.16 -14.07 -9.48
N SER A 295 -7.24 -14.03 -8.52
CA SER A 295 -6.90 -12.84 -7.75
C SER A 295 -6.44 -11.71 -8.65
N VAL A 296 -5.51 -11.97 -9.57
CA VAL A 296 -4.98 -10.97 -10.52
C VAL A 296 -6.10 -10.39 -11.38
N ARG A 297 -7.02 -11.20 -11.91
CA ARG A 297 -8.16 -10.71 -12.71
C ARG A 297 -9.04 -9.72 -11.93
N LEU A 298 -9.22 -9.92 -10.63
CA LEU A 298 -9.95 -9.01 -9.75
C LEU A 298 -9.13 -7.74 -9.47
N LEU A 299 -7.85 -7.90 -9.09
CA LEU A 299 -6.98 -6.80 -8.68
C LEU A 299 -6.70 -5.79 -9.80
N VAL A 300 -6.76 -6.22 -11.06
CA VAL A 300 -6.53 -5.37 -12.24
C VAL A 300 -7.74 -4.53 -12.62
N GLN A 301 -8.95 -4.85 -12.15
CA GLN A 301 -10.20 -4.20 -12.57
C GLN A 301 -10.23 -2.68 -12.43
N PRO A 302 -9.85 -2.06 -11.29
CA PRO A 302 -9.84 -0.59 -11.18
C PRO A 302 -8.65 0.05 -11.93
N LEU A 303 -7.68 -0.74 -12.36
CA LEU A 303 -6.46 -0.27 -13.02
C LEU A 303 -6.61 -0.20 -14.54
N GLN A 304 -7.41 -1.04 -15.18
CA GLN A 304 -7.53 -1.01 -16.64
C GLN A 304 -8.22 0.23 -17.23
N PRO A 305 -9.36 0.71 -16.69
CA PRO A 305 -10.09 1.83 -17.31
C PRO A 305 -9.25 3.11 -17.33
N ASN A 306 -9.19 3.81 -18.46
CA ASN A 306 -8.53 5.10 -18.56
C ASN A 306 -9.40 6.25 -17.99
N ASN A 307 -9.68 6.20 -16.68
CA ASN A 307 -10.58 7.13 -15.99
C ASN A 307 -9.85 8.11 -15.05
N ALA A 308 -8.52 8.05 -14.98
CA ALA A 308 -7.71 8.94 -14.14
C ALA A 308 -7.62 10.33 -14.80
N LYS A 309 -8.57 11.20 -14.47
CA LYS A 309 -8.71 12.53 -15.11
C LYS A 309 -7.81 13.61 -14.53
N THR A 310 -7.22 13.39 -13.35
CA THR A 310 -6.33 14.35 -12.67
C THR A 310 -4.96 13.74 -12.43
N ASP A 311 -3.99 14.63 -12.20
CA ASP A 311 -2.61 14.29 -11.92
C ASP A 311 -2.47 13.38 -10.68
N ILE A 312 -3.06 13.79 -9.54
CA ILE A 312 -3.06 13.00 -8.29
C ILE A 312 -3.64 11.60 -8.48
N MET A 313 -4.78 11.48 -9.18
CA MET A 313 -5.41 10.18 -9.42
C MET A 313 -4.54 9.28 -10.31
N SER A 314 -3.86 9.87 -11.28
CA SER A 314 -2.96 9.14 -12.18
C SER A 314 -1.70 8.67 -11.46
N ARG A 315 -1.18 9.46 -10.50
CA ARG A 315 -0.10 9.03 -9.58
C ARG A 315 -0.52 7.86 -8.70
N GLN A 316 -1.68 7.94 -8.05
CA GLN A 316 -2.16 6.85 -7.20
C GLN A 316 -2.38 5.55 -7.98
N LYS A 317 -2.88 5.68 -9.22
CA LYS A 317 -3.06 4.55 -10.11
C LYS A 317 -1.72 3.95 -10.56
N LEU A 318 -0.72 4.77 -10.91
CA LEU A 318 0.63 4.30 -11.22
C LEU A 318 1.24 3.54 -10.03
N ASN A 319 1.22 4.15 -8.84
CA ASN A 319 1.75 3.54 -7.62
C ASN A 319 1.08 2.19 -7.31
N THR A 320 -0.25 2.11 -7.45
CA THR A 320 -1.01 0.89 -7.17
C THR A 320 -0.76 -0.20 -8.22
N TRP A 321 -0.62 0.18 -9.49
CA TRP A 321 -0.33 -0.78 -10.55
C TRP A 321 1.12 -1.29 -10.46
N TRP A 322 2.07 -0.42 -10.16
CA TRP A 322 3.45 -0.84 -9.92
C TRP A 322 3.57 -1.74 -8.69
N HIS A 323 2.85 -1.44 -7.62
CA HIS A 323 2.73 -2.32 -6.45
C HIS A 323 2.27 -3.73 -6.85
N LEU A 324 1.22 -3.84 -7.68
CA LEU A 324 0.78 -5.13 -8.22
C LEU A 324 1.88 -5.84 -9.04
N VAL A 325 2.62 -5.12 -9.89
CA VAL A 325 3.70 -5.69 -10.68
C VAL A 325 4.80 -6.27 -9.79
N ARG A 326 5.20 -5.55 -8.73
CA ARG A 326 6.21 -6.04 -7.76
C ARG A 326 5.75 -7.30 -7.04
N HIS A 327 4.47 -7.40 -6.66
CA HIS A 327 3.94 -8.63 -6.06
C HIS A 327 3.85 -9.82 -7.02
N LEU A 328 3.93 -9.56 -8.32
CA LEU A 328 3.93 -10.58 -9.37
C LEU A 328 5.33 -10.83 -9.94
N GLU A 329 6.40 -10.25 -9.40
CA GLU A 329 7.73 -10.25 -10.03
C GLU A 329 8.29 -11.65 -10.32
N THR A 330 7.98 -12.65 -9.48
CA THR A 330 8.39 -14.05 -9.66
C THR A 330 7.49 -14.85 -10.61
N GLY A 331 6.33 -14.31 -11.03
CA GLY A 331 5.34 -14.99 -11.85
C GLY A 331 4.73 -14.13 -12.97
N ILE A 332 5.35 -12.99 -13.27
CA ILE A 332 4.81 -11.97 -14.20
C ILE A 332 4.70 -12.51 -15.63
N GLU A 333 5.49 -13.53 -15.98
CA GLU A 333 5.45 -14.25 -17.25
C GLU A 333 4.03 -14.76 -17.60
N LYS A 334 3.22 -15.15 -16.61
CA LYS A 334 1.85 -15.63 -16.81
C LYS A 334 0.84 -14.50 -16.99
N HIS A 335 1.29 -13.27 -16.79
CA HIS A 335 0.47 -12.08 -16.68
C HIS A 335 0.94 -10.93 -17.57
N LEU A 336 1.84 -11.18 -18.54
CA LEU A 336 2.36 -10.17 -19.46
C LEU A 336 1.22 -9.40 -20.16
N ARG A 337 0.30 -10.12 -20.82
CA ARG A 337 -0.81 -9.51 -21.57
C ARG A 337 -1.90 -8.91 -20.70
N THR A 338 -2.08 -9.44 -19.48
CA THR A 338 -3.17 -9.01 -18.59
C THR A 338 -2.77 -7.85 -17.65
N VAL A 339 -1.48 -7.75 -17.32
CA VAL A 339 -0.95 -6.79 -16.33
C VAL A 339 0.12 -5.90 -16.97
N LEU A 340 1.22 -6.47 -17.47
CA LEU A 340 2.40 -5.69 -17.87
C LEU A 340 2.17 -4.85 -19.13
N VAL A 341 1.58 -5.43 -20.19
CA VAL A 341 1.29 -4.71 -21.45
C VAL A 341 0.26 -3.59 -21.23
N PRO A 342 -0.88 -3.80 -20.55
CA PRO A 342 -1.80 -2.70 -20.27
C PRO A 342 -1.18 -1.62 -19.37
N PHE A 343 -0.26 -1.99 -18.47
CA PHE A 343 0.49 -1.04 -17.67
C PHE A 343 1.47 -0.20 -18.50
N LEU A 344 2.19 -0.82 -19.44
CA LEU A 344 3.02 -0.10 -20.41
C LEU A 344 2.19 0.86 -21.28
N HIS A 345 1.02 0.41 -21.73
CA HIS A 345 0.07 1.27 -22.45
C HIS A 345 -0.45 2.43 -21.59
N TYR A 346 -0.64 2.23 -20.30
CA TYR A 346 -1.00 3.31 -19.37
C TYR A 346 0.12 4.36 -19.22
N CYS A 347 1.38 3.90 -19.22
CA CYS A 347 2.54 4.78 -19.09
C CYS A 347 2.83 5.55 -20.38
N PHE A 348 2.85 4.87 -21.53
CA PHE A 348 3.40 5.41 -22.78
C PHE A 348 2.45 5.37 -23.98
N GLY A 349 1.31 4.68 -23.86
CA GLY A 349 0.36 4.51 -24.95
C GLY A 349 0.63 3.26 -25.79
N SER A 350 -0.03 3.16 -26.93
CA SER A 350 0.11 2.04 -27.86
C SER A 350 0.18 2.57 -29.28
N SER A 351 1.03 1.99 -30.12
CA SER A 351 1.11 2.32 -31.55
C SER A 351 -0.22 2.14 -32.29
N LYS A 352 -1.12 1.31 -31.74
CA LYS A 352 -2.44 0.99 -32.30
C LYS A 352 -3.54 1.98 -31.86
N SER A 353 -3.27 2.83 -30.88
CA SER A 353 -4.25 3.78 -30.33
C SER A 353 -3.77 5.22 -30.49
N LYS A 354 -4.70 6.11 -30.86
CA LYS A 354 -4.43 7.56 -30.92
C LYS A 354 -4.67 8.26 -29.58
N GLU A 355 -5.15 7.53 -28.56
CA GLU A 355 -5.44 8.10 -27.26
C GLU A 355 -4.14 8.42 -26.50
N VAL A 356 -4.05 9.64 -25.96
CA VAL A 356 -2.89 10.05 -25.17
C VAL A 356 -2.93 9.34 -23.82
N ALA A 357 -1.91 8.52 -23.56
CA ALA A 357 -1.77 7.80 -22.30
C ALA A 357 -1.63 8.75 -21.10
N PRO A 358 -2.17 8.40 -19.92
CA PRO A 358 -2.03 9.21 -18.72
C PRO A 358 -0.58 9.53 -18.36
N GLY A 359 0.33 8.55 -18.49
CA GLY A 359 1.75 8.75 -18.22
C GLY A 359 2.41 9.78 -19.14
N LYS A 360 1.90 9.99 -20.37
CA LYS A 360 2.32 11.08 -21.26
C LYS A 360 1.67 12.41 -20.90
N LYS A 361 0.40 12.37 -20.51
CA LYS A 361 -0.43 13.55 -20.27
C LYS A 361 0.03 14.39 -19.07
N PHE A 362 0.49 13.75 -17.99
CA PHE A 362 0.84 14.42 -16.74
C PHE A 362 2.35 14.47 -16.53
N PRO A 363 2.99 15.66 -16.49
CA PRO A 363 4.44 15.79 -16.32
C PRO A 363 5.01 15.13 -15.07
N ALA A 364 4.24 15.10 -13.98
CA ALA A 364 4.64 14.45 -12.73
C ALA A 364 4.82 12.92 -12.86
N LEU A 365 4.32 12.31 -13.95
CA LEU A 365 4.47 10.88 -14.23
C LEU A 365 5.64 10.57 -15.18
N HIS A 366 6.24 11.57 -15.83
CA HIS A 366 7.28 11.34 -16.84
C HIS A 366 8.49 10.59 -16.26
N ILE A 367 9.04 11.08 -15.14
CA ILE A 367 10.17 10.43 -14.46
C ILE A 367 9.78 9.08 -13.84
N PRO A 368 8.69 8.97 -13.05
CA PRO A 368 8.25 7.67 -12.51
C PRO A 368 8.00 6.60 -13.57
N CYS A 369 7.33 6.93 -14.68
CA CYS A 369 7.08 5.97 -15.77
C CYS A 369 8.39 5.50 -16.40
N ALA A 370 9.34 6.40 -16.64
CA ALA A 370 10.66 6.06 -17.17
C ALA A 370 11.47 5.18 -16.20
N GLN A 371 11.44 5.49 -14.90
CA GLN A 371 12.07 4.67 -13.86
C GLN A 371 11.49 3.25 -13.85
N VAL A 372 10.15 3.13 -13.91
CA VAL A 372 9.52 1.82 -14.01
C VAL A 372 9.97 1.07 -15.27
N LEU A 373 10.02 1.72 -16.43
CA LEU A 373 10.47 1.09 -17.67
C LEU A 373 11.91 0.59 -17.54
N SER A 374 12.78 1.38 -16.91
CA SER A 374 14.15 0.97 -16.60
C SER A 374 14.19 -0.30 -15.75
N TYR A 375 13.34 -0.40 -14.72
CA TYR A 375 13.25 -1.59 -13.86
C TYR A 375 12.65 -2.81 -14.58
N ILE A 376 11.70 -2.61 -15.50
CA ILE A 376 11.14 -3.71 -16.32
C ILE A 376 12.22 -4.33 -17.21
N LEU A 377 13.12 -3.51 -17.75
CA LEU A 377 14.19 -3.94 -18.65
C LEU A 377 15.45 -4.42 -17.92
N ASP A 378 15.56 -4.19 -16.62
CA ASP A 378 16.74 -4.55 -15.84
C ASP A 378 16.87 -6.08 -15.71
N LEU A 379 18.03 -6.61 -16.11
CA LEU A 379 18.38 -8.02 -16.01
C LEU A 379 19.17 -8.33 -14.73
N GLU A 380 19.69 -7.32 -14.04
CA GLU A 380 20.49 -7.44 -12.82
C GLU A 380 19.99 -6.46 -11.75
N PRO A 381 18.73 -6.61 -11.28
CA PRO A 381 18.21 -5.73 -10.24
C PRO A 381 19.10 -5.84 -8.99
N VAL A 382 19.58 -4.69 -8.52
CA VAL A 382 20.30 -4.62 -7.24
C VAL A 382 19.29 -4.91 -6.15
N GLY A 383 19.29 -6.14 -5.65
CA GLY A 383 18.45 -6.54 -4.52
C GLY A 383 18.69 -5.61 -3.34
N GLN A 384 17.72 -4.75 -3.03
CA GLN A 384 17.72 -4.08 -1.75
C GLN A 384 17.24 -5.10 -0.70
N PRO A 385 17.85 -5.13 0.50
CA PRO A 385 17.24 -5.85 1.60
C PRO A 385 15.82 -5.31 1.79
N VAL A 386 14.84 -6.21 1.91
CA VAL A 386 13.46 -5.89 2.27
C VAL A 386 13.50 -5.15 3.61
N GLN A 387 13.56 -3.82 3.58
CA GLN A 387 13.37 -3.01 4.78
C GLN A 387 11.86 -2.99 5.04
N GLU A 388 11.41 -3.77 6.03
CA GLU A 388 10.04 -3.74 6.57
C GLU A 388 9.70 -2.42 7.31
N GLU A 389 10.48 -1.36 7.16
CA GLU A 389 10.29 -0.07 7.83
C GLU A 389 10.39 1.05 6.78
N SER A 390 9.41 1.90 6.49
CA SER A 390 8.35 2.47 7.32
C SER A 390 7.10 2.79 6.49
N LEU A 391 5.95 2.18 6.81
CA LEU A 391 4.63 2.50 6.24
C LEU A 391 4.14 3.93 6.60
N HIS A 392 4.92 4.70 7.35
CA HIS A 392 4.53 6.00 7.90
C HIS A 392 5.65 7.02 7.74
N LYS A 393 5.84 7.55 6.51
CA LYS A 393 6.38 8.90 6.19
C LYS A 393 6.73 9.16 4.72
N LYS A 394 6.31 8.35 3.76
CA LYS A 394 6.27 8.83 2.36
C LYS A 394 5.00 9.65 2.19
N ASN A 395 5.12 10.89 1.68
CA ASN A 395 3.95 11.71 1.35
C ASN A 395 3.03 10.88 0.47
N VAL A 396 1.77 10.70 0.88
CA VAL A 396 0.77 9.88 0.16
C VAL A 396 0.66 10.29 -1.31
N GLU A 397 1.03 11.53 -1.63
CA GLU A 397 0.94 12.17 -2.93
C GLU A 397 2.17 12.01 -3.84
N GLU A 398 3.30 11.51 -3.34
CA GLU A 398 4.51 11.31 -4.16
C GLU A 398 4.48 9.97 -4.91
N CYS A 399 4.96 9.97 -6.16
CA CYS A 399 5.22 8.74 -6.89
C CYS A 399 6.50 8.10 -6.37
N SER A 400 6.36 7.07 -5.51
CA SER A 400 7.50 6.25 -5.08
C SER A 400 7.49 4.96 -5.89
N VAL A 401 8.44 4.85 -6.82
CA VAL A 401 8.65 3.63 -7.61
C VAL A 401 9.88 2.92 -7.07
N ASP A 402 9.65 1.92 -6.24
CA ASP A 402 10.73 1.09 -5.71
C ASP A 402 11.16 0.02 -6.74
N PRO A 403 12.45 -0.37 -6.80
CA PRO A 403 12.94 -1.36 -7.75
C PRO A 403 12.35 -2.76 -7.53
N CYS A 404 12.38 -3.60 -8.58
CA CYS A 404 12.08 -5.04 -8.47
C CYS A 404 13.26 -5.78 -7.82
N ASN A 405 13.00 -6.90 -7.16
CA ASN A 405 14.04 -7.75 -6.58
C ASN A 405 14.54 -8.81 -7.56
N VAL A 406 13.75 -9.13 -8.58
CA VAL A 406 14.05 -10.12 -9.62
C VAL A 406 13.78 -9.53 -11.01
N PRO A 407 14.53 -9.96 -12.05
CA PRO A 407 14.33 -9.47 -13.41
C PRO A 407 12.96 -9.93 -13.95
N LEU A 408 12.13 -8.99 -14.39
CA LEU A 408 10.79 -9.28 -14.90
C LEU A 408 10.82 -9.97 -16.27
N LEU A 409 11.75 -9.57 -17.13
CA LEU A 409 11.98 -10.14 -18.46
C LEU A 409 13.26 -11.00 -18.44
N ASN A 410 13.26 -12.06 -17.63
CA ASN A 410 14.46 -12.83 -17.32
C ASN A 410 15.05 -13.67 -18.47
N ASN A 411 14.38 -13.77 -19.62
CA ASN A 411 14.85 -14.53 -20.77
C ASN A 411 14.39 -13.91 -22.10
N CYS A 412 15.08 -14.31 -23.18
CA CYS A 412 14.87 -13.77 -24.52
C CYS A 412 13.44 -14.03 -25.04
N ASN A 413 12.84 -15.19 -24.75
CA ASN A 413 11.51 -15.52 -25.25
C ASN A 413 10.41 -14.64 -24.61
N LEU A 414 10.54 -14.31 -23.32
CA LEU A 414 9.63 -13.39 -22.63
C LEU A 414 9.73 -11.97 -23.19
N PHE A 415 10.96 -11.48 -23.42
CA PHE A 415 11.16 -10.18 -24.07
C PHE A 415 10.54 -10.17 -25.48
N LEU A 416 10.82 -11.21 -26.29
CA LEU A 416 10.29 -11.35 -27.65
C LEU A 416 8.77 -11.48 -27.72
N GLU A 417 8.10 -11.85 -26.64
CA GLU A 417 6.63 -11.91 -26.61
C GLU A 417 5.98 -10.52 -26.63
N ILE A 418 6.66 -9.52 -26.07
CA ILE A 418 6.16 -8.15 -25.90
C ILE A 418 7.11 -7.10 -26.49
N SER A 419 8.03 -7.50 -27.37
CA SER A 419 9.11 -6.63 -27.86
C SER A 419 8.58 -5.46 -28.67
N GLU A 420 7.47 -5.63 -29.41
CA GLU A 420 6.82 -4.53 -30.16
C GLU A 420 6.33 -3.43 -29.20
N GLU A 421 5.64 -3.81 -28.13
CA GLU A 421 5.16 -2.88 -27.11
C GLU A 421 6.33 -2.23 -26.36
N VAL A 422 7.34 -3.01 -25.98
CA VAL A 422 8.52 -2.50 -25.27
C VAL A 422 9.30 -1.49 -26.10
N LEU A 423 9.60 -1.80 -27.37
CA LEU A 423 10.31 -0.88 -28.27
C LEU A 423 9.54 0.43 -28.47
N TYR A 424 8.23 0.34 -28.63
CA TYR A 424 7.36 1.53 -28.68
C TYR A 424 7.47 2.36 -27.39
N CYS A 425 7.35 1.72 -26.23
CA CYS A 425 7.45 2.40 -24.93
C CYS A 425 8.82 3.03 -24.68
N VAL A 426 9.92 2.38 -25.10
CA VAL A 426 11.27 2.96 -25.02
C VAL A 426 11.36 4.21 -25.88
N GLY A 427 10.87 4.18 -27.12
CA GLY A 427 10.84 5.36 -27.98
C GLY A 427 10.08 6.52 -27.37
N GLU A 428 8.84 6.28 -26.93
CA GLU A 428 8.01 7.29 -26.28
C GLU A 428 8.66 7.82 -24.99
N SER A 429 9.28 6.96 -24.18
CA SER A 429 10.01 7.36 -22.98
C SER A 429 11.17 8.30 -23.31
N ILE A 430 11.96 8.00 -24.34
CA ILE A 430 13.08 8.85 -24.76
C ILE A 430 12.56 10.21 -25.22
N VAL A 431 11.51 10.26 -26.04
CA VAL A 431 10.90 11.52 -26.50
C VAL A 431 10.43 12.37 -25.32
N ILE A 432 9.69 11.77 -24.37
CA ILE A 432 9.20 12.44 -23.17
C ILE A 432 10.35 13.01 -22.33
N LEU A 433 11.34 12.17 -22.00
CA LEU A 433 12.46 12.56 -21.14
C LEU A 433 13.30 13.65 -21.76
N SER A 434 13.48 13.60 -23.07
CA SER A 434 14.29 14.59 -23.76
C SER A 434 13.61 15.99 -23.72
N SER A 435 12.27 16.05 -23.61
CA SER A 435 11.51 17.31 -23.50
C SER A 435 11.52 17.96 -22.11
N ARG A 436 12.17 17.34 -21.12
CA ARG A 436 12.17 17.77 -19.72
C ARG A 436 13.28 18.79 -19.43
N SER A 437 13.02 19.67 -18.46
CA SER A 437 14.01 20.63 -17.94
C SER A 437 15.11 19.98 -17.09
N GLU A 438 14.82 18.85 -16.45
CA GLU A 438 15.74 18.12 -15.57
C GLU A 438 16.75 17.28 -16.37
N MET A 439 17.70 17.95 -17.04
CA MET A 439 18.60 17.31 -18.00
C MET A 439 19.45 16.17 -17.42
N ASN A 440 19.97 16.31 -16.18
CA ASN A 440 20.85 15.30 -15.58
C ASN A 440 20.12 13.98 -15.29
N ILE A 441 18.94 14.05 -14.69
CA ILE A 441 18.13 12.86 -14.36
C ILE A 441 17.61 12.23 -15.66
N SER A 442 17.15 13.06 -16.59
CA SER A 442 16.59 12.60 -17.87
C SER A 442 17.65 11.92 -18.74
N SER A 443 18.85 12.49 -18.85
CA SER A 443 19.94 11.88 -19.63
C SER A 443 20.43 10.55 -19.03
N GLN A 444 20.57 10.48 -17.70
CA GLN A 444 20.93 9.25 -17.01
C GLN A 444 19.88 8.14 -17.24
N LEU A 445 18.59 8.47 -17.13
CA LEU A 445 17.51 7.51 -17.37
C LEU A 445 17.46 7.05 -18.82
N ILE A 446 17.64 7.95 -19.80
CA ILE A 446 17.71 7.59 -21.22
C ILE A 446 18.83 6.57 -21.47
N VAL A 447 20.04 6.85 -20.99
CA VAL A 447 21.19 5.96 -21.15
C VAL A 447 20.94 4.62 -20.47
N THR A 448 20.35 4.62 -19.27
CA THR A 448 20.06 3.39 -18.52
C THR A 448 19.04 2.52 -19.24
N ILE A 449 17.89 3.09 -19.64
CA ILE A 449 16.83 2.40 -20.39
C ILE A 449 17.39 1.84 -21.70
N TRP A 450 18.18 2.64 -22.41
CA TRP A 450 18.78 2.25 -23.68
C TRP A 450 19.75 1.07 -23.51
N ASN A 451 20.66 1.14 -22.54
CA ASN A 451 21.60 0.07 -22.27
C ASN A 451 20.90 -1.22 -21.83
N HIS A 452 19.86 -1.13 -21.00
CA HIS A 452 19.05 -2.31 -20.63
C HIS A 452 18.38 -2.93 -21.87
N LEU A 453 17.77 -2.12 -22.75
CA LEU A 453 17.20 -2.60 -24.01
C LEU A 453 18.26 -3.29 -24.89
N LEU A 454 19.42 -2.67 -25.09
CA LEU A 454 20.50 -3.25 -25.90
C LEU A 454 21.03 -4.54 -25.30
N ARG A 455 21.04 -4.68 -23.98
CA ARG A 455 21.42 -5.92 -23.30
C ARG A 455 20.48 -7.08 -23.65
N HIS A 456 19.16 -6.85 -23.71
CA HIS A 456 18.18 -7.84 -24.19
C HIS A 456 18.45 -8.23 -25.64
N ILE A 457 18.70 -7.24 -26.52
CA ILE A 457 18.99 -7.48 -27.93
C ILE A 457 20.29 -8.28 -28.11
N ALA A 458 21.35 -7.93 -27.37
CA ALA A 458 22.60 -8.68 -27.38
C ALA A 458 22.40 -10.13 -26.89
N GLY A 459 21.57 -10.33 -25.86
CA GLY A 459 21.16 -11.67 -25.42
C GLY A 459 20.49 -12.48 -26.54
N ILE A 460 19.57 -11.87 -27.28
CA ILE A 460 18.88 -12.49 -28.42
C ILE A 460 19.85 -12.85 -29.55
N LEU A 461 20.79 -11.96 -29.88
CA LEU A 461 21.78 -12.18 -30.93
C LEU A 461 22.76 -13.31 -30.62
N ASN A 462 23.01 -13.56 -29.33
CA ASN A 462 23.90 -14.62 -28.85
C ASN A 462 23.17 -15.95 -28.60
N ALA A 463 21.83 -15.97 -28.67
CA ALA A 463 21.02 -17.14 -28.40
C ALA A 463 20.92 -18.06 -29.63
N ASN A 464 21.27 -19.32 -29.46
CA ASN A 464 21.26 -20.32 -30.55
C ASN A 464 19.87 -20.93 -30.80
N ASP A 465 18.94 -20.76 -29.87
CA ASP A 465 17.60 -21.37 -29.87
C ASP A 465 16.51 -20.44 -30.45
N ILE A 466 16.87 -19.22 -30.84
CA ILE A 466 15.94 -18.25 -31.40
C ILE A 466 15.92 -18.35 -32.91
N ALA A 467 14.72 -18.50 -33.49
CA ALA A 467 14.54 -18.54 -34.93
C ALA A 467 15.06 -17.25 -35.58
N ALA A 468 15.86 -17.38 -36.65
CA ALA A 468 16.49 -16.27 -37.36
C ALA A 468 15.48 -15.19 -37.80
N GLU A 469 14.28 -15.59 -38.19
CA GLU A 469 13.20 -14.65 -38.56
C GLU A 469 12.81 -13.71 -37.40
N ARG A 470 12.77 -14.21 -36.16
CA ARG A 470 12.46 -13.38 -34.97
C ARG A 470 13.61 -12.42 -34.67
N VAL A 471 14.85 -12.86 -34.83
CA VAL A 471 16.04 -12.00 -34.69
C VAL A 471 16.02 -10.88 -35.73
N VAL A 472 15.79 -11.20 -37.00
CA VAL A 472 15.67 -10.23 -38.09
C VAL A 472 14.59 -9.21 -37.81
N LYS A 473 13.40 -9.67 -37.40
CA LYS A 473 12.29 -8.78 -37.07
C LYS A 473 12.64 -7.79 -35.96
N VAL A 474 13.20 -8.25 -34.83
CA VAL A 474 13.53 -7.37 -33.71
C VAL A 474 14.61 -6.35 -34.05
N ILE A 475 15.62 -6.73 -34.83
CA ILE A 475 16.62 -5.78 -35.29
C ILE A 475 16.00 -4.76 -36.25
N GLN A 476 15.13 -5.18 -37.17
CA GLN A 476 14.40 -4.24 -38.03
C GLN A 476 13.52 -3.28 -37.21
N ASP A 477 12.83 -3.76 -36.18
CA ASP A 477 12.00 -2.92 -35.32
C ASP A 477 12.84 -1.95 -34.47
N LEU A 478 14.03 -2.37 -34.01
CA LEU A 478 15.01 -1.50 -33.35
C LEU A 478 15.51 -0.39 -34.30
N LEU A 479 15.84 -0.73 -35.55
CA LEU A 479 16.30 0.25 -36.53
C LEU A 479 15.18 1.23 -36.91
N ARG A 480 13.93 0.76 -37.03
CA ARG A 480 12.75 1.64 -37.18
C ARG A 480 12.58 2.59 -36.00
N LEU A 481 12.80 2.10 -34.78
CA LEU A 481 12.76 2.94 -33.59
C LEU A 481 13.79 4.07 -33.68
N VAL A 482 15.05 3.76 -34.04
CA VAL A 482 16.11 4.77 -34.21
C VAL A 482 15.76 5.76 -35.33
N GLN A 483 15.20 5.27 -36.44
CA GLN A 483 14.75 6.13 -37.54
C GLN A 483 13.70 7.12 -37.05
N ASN A 484 12.65 6.62 -36.38
CA ASN A 484 11.56 7.44 -35.86
C ASN A 484 12.05 8.50 -34.86
N LEU A 485 12.95 8.12 -33.95
CA LEU A 485 13.55 9.05 -32.99
C LEU A 485 14.37 10.15 -33.69
N THR A 486 15.08 9.79 -34.75
CA THR A 486 15.87 10.73 -35.54
C THR A 486 14.96 11.70 -36.31
N GLU A 487 13.93 11.19 -36.99
CA GLU A 487 12.96 12.00 -37.73
C GLU A 487 12.23 13.00 -36.82
N GLN A 488 11.79 12.57 -35.63
CA GLN A 488 11.15 13.43 -34.64
C GLN A 488 12.11 14.49 -34.10
N GLY A 489 13.34 14.10 -33.76
CA GLY A 489 14.39 15.02 -33.30
C GLY A 489 14.74 16.10 -34.33
N ILE A 490 14.66 15.79 -35.62
CA ILE A 490 14.87 16.76 -36.71
C ILE A 490 13.71 17.77 -36.79
N THR A 491 12.47 17.33 -36.59
CA THR A 491 11.30 18.21 -36.72
C THR A 491 11.11 19.19 -35.56
N GLU A 492 11.53 18.83 -34.34
CA GLU A 492 11.23 19.62 -33.13
C GLU A 492 12.31 20.65 -32.75
N ASN A 493 13.43 20.77 -33.51
CA ASN A 493 14.48 21.81 -33.36
C ASN A 493 14.95 22.05 -31.90
N SER A 494 14.99 21.00 -31.09
CA SER A 494 15.30 21.10 -29.67
C SER A 494 16.67 20.46 -29.38
N SER A 495 17.40 21.02 -28.40
CA SER A 495 18.66 20.47 -27.85
C SER A 495 18.54 19.01 -27.37
N LEU A 496 17.29 18.58 -27.17
CA LEU A 496 16.70 17.24 -27.10
C LEU A 496 17.29 16.21 -28.08
N ALA A 497 17.53 16.61 -29.33
CA ALA A 497 17.93 15.69 -30.38
C ALA A 497 19.40 15.25 -30.24
N TYR A 498 20.32 16.16 -29.92
CA TYR A 498 21.74 15.84 -30.03
C TYR A 498 22.28 14.97 -28.89
N HIS A 499 22.05 15.35 -27.62
CA HIS A 499 22.58 14.57 -26.49
C HIS A 499 21.94 13.18 -26.39
N CYS A 500 20.66 13.05 -26.75
CA CYS A 500 19.92 11.79 -26.65
C CYS A 500 20.13 10.89 -27.87
N ILE A 501 20.11 11.44 -29.10
CA ILE A 501 20.40 10.63 -30.30
C ILE A 501 21.87 10.22 -30.34
N SER A 502 22.80 11.11 -29.92
CA SER A 502 24.22 10.76 -29.85
C SER A 502 24.47 9.60 -28.88
N SER A 503 23.88 9.63 -27.68
CA SER A 503 24.02 8.53 -26.71
C SER A 503 23.37 7.23 -27.17
N VAL A 504 22.22 7.32 -27.86
CA VAL A 504 21.55 6.17 -28.49
C VAL A 504 22.43 5.53 -29.57
N LEU A 505 22.99 6.34 -30.48
CA LEU A 505 23.88 5.88 -31.55
C LEU A 505 25.22 5.36 -31.01
N GLU A 506 25.80 6.05 -30.03
CA GLU A 506 27.01 5.61 -29.35
C GLU A 506 26.81 4.25 -28.69
N GLY A 507 25.68 4.03 -28.00
CA GLY A 507 25.35 2.74 -27.41
C GLY A 507 25.24 1.60 -28.45
N LEU A 508 24.67 1.89 -29.63
CA LEU A 508 24.50 0.91 -30.71
C LEU A 508 25.80 0.53 -31.41
N ILE A 509 26.77 1.46 -31.49
CA ILE A 509 27.98 1.30 -32.31
C ILE A 509 29.22 1.02 -31.45
N LEU A 510 29.36 1.73 -30.32
CA LEU A 510 30.54 1.72 -29.46
C LEU A 510 30.27 1.19 -28.04
N GLY A 511 29.00 1.02 -27.68
CA GLY A 511 28.59 0.57 -26.35
C GLY A 511 28.97 -0.88 -26.01
N PRO A 512 28.84 -1.28 -24.74
CA PRO A 512 29.14 -2.64 -24.27
C PRO A 512 28.24 -3.71 -24.90
N HIS A 513 27.08 -3.31 -25.43
CA HIS A 513 26.10 -4.16 -26.10
C HIS A 513 25.87 -3.72 -27.55
N ALA A 514 26.91 -3.16 -28.20
CA ALA A 514 26.85 -2.71 -29.58
C ALA A 514 26.47 -3.84 -30.56
N LEU A 515 25.88 -3.45 -31.68
CA LEU A 515 25.52 -4.38 -32.75
C LEU A 515 26.79 -5.00 -33.36
N PRO A 516 26.85 -6.35 -33.48
CA PRO A 516 28.01 -7.01 -34.07
C PRO A 516 28.26 -6.58 -35.52
N PRO A 517 29.53 -6.56 -36.00
CA PRO A 517 29.87 -6.27 -37.39
C PRO A 517 29.15 -7.16 -38.41
N SER A 518 28.84 -8.40 -38.05
CA SER A 518 28.06 -9.33 -38.88
C SER A 518 26.61 -8.89 -39.10
N ILE A 519 26.01 -8.18 -38.14
CA ILE A 519 24.68 -7.59 -38.28
C ILE A 519 24.77 -6.31 -39.10
N LEU A 520 25.76 -5.45 -38.78
CA LEU A 520 25.94 -4.15 -39.43
C LEU A 520 26.20 -4.25 -40.94
N SER A 521 26.85 -5.33 -41.39
CA SER A 521 27.15 -5.59 -42.80
C SER A 521 26.10 -6.42 -43.54
N SER A 522 25.10 -6.96 -42.85
CA SER A 522 24.10 -7.85 -43.44
C SER A 522 22.93 -7.07 -44.05
N THR A 523 22.50 -7.50 -45.24
CA THR A 523 21.36 -6.90 -45.94
C THR A 523 20.00 -7.36 -45.43
N SER A 524 19.96 -8.42 -44.63
CA SER A 524 18.73 -9.00 -44.10
C SER A 524 17.99 -8.09 -43.11
N TYR A 525 18.70 -7.15 -42.49
CA TYR A 525 18.17 -6.27 -41.45
C TYR A 525 17.71 -4.90 -41.97
N TYR A 526 17.61 -4.73 -43.30
CA TYR A 526 17.28 -3.47 -43.93
C TYR A 526 15.91 -2.90 -43.51
N VAL A 527 15.87 -1.58 -43.28
CA VAL A 527 14.67 -0.80 -42.99
C VAL A 527 14.66 0.42 -43.90
N GLY A 528 13.94 0.35 -45.02
CA GLY A 528 13.79 1.50 -45.91
C GLY A 528 12.79 1.27 -47.04
N SER A 529 12.33 2.36 -47.66
CA SER A 529 11.51 2.30 -48.86
C SER A 529 12.40 1.99 -50.07
N ALA A 530 11.91 1.19 -51.02
CA ALA A 530 12.66 0.61 -52.14
C ALA A 530 13.35 1.61 -53.11
N GLN A 531 13.38 2.91 -52.80
CA GLN A 531 13.87 3.97 -53.68
C GLN A 531 15.35 4.33 -53.51
N LEU A 532 15.99 4.01 -52.37
CA LEU A 532 17.45 4.15 -52.21
C LEU A 532 18.03 2.89 -51.57
N MET A 533 19.00 2.26 -52.24
CA MET A 533 19.70 1.06 -51.78
C MET A 533 20.65 1.37 -50.59
N THR A 534 20.11 1.66 -49.42
CA THR A 534 20.86 1.72 -48.15
C THR A 534 20.93 0.32 -47.54
N GLY A 535 21.48 -0.62 -48.30
CA GLY A 535 21.22 -2.06 -48.12
C GLY A 535 21.71 -2.69 -46.83
N THR A 536 22.33 -1.98 -45.87
CA THR A 536 22.82 -2.55 -44.60
C THR A 536 22.62 -1.58 -43.43
N PRO A 537 22.51 -2.07 -42.17
CA PRO A 537 22.42 -1.19 -41.00
C PRO A 537 23.60 -0.22 -40.87
N ALA A 538 24.81 -0.59 -41.30
CA ALA A 538 25.96 0.32 -41.31
C ALA A 538 25.71 1.56 -42.19
N LEU A 539 25.19 1.37 -43.40
CA LEU A 539 24.86 2.48 -44.30
C LEU A 539 23.73 3.35 -43.74
N PHE A 540 22.72 2.72 -43.14
CA PHE A 540 21.63 3.42 -42.45
C PHE A 540 22.14 4.34 -41.33
N PHE A 541 23.04 3.84 -40.46
CA PHE A 541 23.62 4.68 -39.41
C PHE A 541 24.52 5.79 -39.95
N MET A 542 25.30 5.53 -41.01
CA MET A 542 26.08 6.58 -41.67
C MET A 542 25.18 7.69 -42.21
N GLU A 543 24.05 7.35 -42.83
CA GLU A 543 23.09 8.33 -43.33
C GLU A 543 22.50 9.19 -42.21
N ILE A 544 22.11 8.57 -41.09
CA ILE A 544 21.63 9.29 -39.90
C ILE A 544 22.70 10.23 -39.37
N ILE A 545 23.91 9.74 -39.11
CA ILE A 545 25.02 10.52 -38.53
C ILE A 545 25.39 11.69 -39.45
N MET A 546 25.33 11.50 -40.77
CA MET A 546 25.63 12.51 -41.78
C MET A 546 24.44 13.45 -42.07
N SER A 547 23.33 13.32 -41.34
CA SER A 547 22.21 14.24 -41.46
C SER A 547 22.64 15.67 -41.09
N ARG A 548 22.14 16.64 -41.85
CA ARG A 548 22.53 18.06 -41.72
C ARG A 548 22.30 18.60 -40.30
N SER A 549 21.24 18.17 -39.64
CA SER A 549 20.86 18.55 -38.28
C SER A 549 21.90 18.11 -37.24
N LEU A 550 22.29 16.82 -37.26
CA LEU A 550 23.28 16.28 -36.32
C LEU A 550 24.66 16.87 -36.58
N LEU A 551 25.07 17.02 -37.84
CA LEU A 551 26.36 17.63 -38.21
C LEU A 551 26.46 19.10 -37.80
N GLN A 552 25.42 19.91 -38.04
CA GLN A 552 25.41 21.32 -37.65
C GLN A 552 25.56 21.50 -36.14
N HIS A 553 24.93 20.62 -35.35
CA HIS A 553 24.99 20.67 -33.90
C HIS A 553 26.32 20.16 -33.33
N ALA A 554 26.88 19.07 -33.89
CA ALA A 554 28.21 18.59 -33.54
C ALA A 554 29.27 19.66 -33.73
N MET A 555 29.18 20.40 -34.84
CA MET A 555 30.07 21.53 -35.12
C MET A 555 29.89 22.69 -34.14
N SER A 556 28.68 22.95 -33.64
CA SER A 556 28.46 24.03 -32.66
C SER A 556 28.96 23.71 -31.25
N HIS A 557 28.98 22.43 -30.84
CA HIS A 557 29.51 22.00 -29.53
C HIS A 557 31.04 21.79 -29.52
N SER A 558 31.65 21.59 -30.69
CA SER A 558 33.11 21.48 -30.83
C SER A 558 33.86 22.82 -30.75
N ARG A 559 33.13 23.95 -30.79
CA ARG A 559 33.63 25.32 -30.60
C ARG A 559 33.31 25.79 -29.19
#